data_AF-A0A949TZF6-F1
#
_entry.id   AF-A0A949TZF6-F1
#
_cell.length_a   1.000
_cell.length_b   1.000
_cell.length_c   1.000
_cell.angle_alpha   90.00
_cell.angle_beta   90.00
_cell.angle_gamma   90.00
#
_symmetry.space_group_name_H-M   'P 1'
#
loop_
_entity.id
_entity.type
_entity.pdbx_description
1 polymer ?
#
loop_
_entity_poly.entity_id
_entity_poly.type
_entity_poly.pdbx_seq_one_letter_code
_entity_poly.pdbx_strand_id
1 'polypeptide(L)' 'MKGRGKVRPVPKGRQVDPQAEQEIRSLLDEARSRTGTEPRRADLLIENLHLLQDRFGHLSAAHLAALAKEMRLA' A
#
# COMPACT_ATOMS: atom_id res chain seq x y z
N MET A 1 17.53 0.09 -42.89
CA MET A 1 17.10 1.20 -42.02
C MET A 1 16.41 0.63 -40.79
N LYS A 2 16.87 1.02 -39.58
CA LYS A 2 16.30 0.64 -38.27
C LYS A 2 14.91 1.27 -38.07
N GLY A 3 13.98 0.56 -37.45
CA GLY A 3 12.74 1.12 -36.88
C GLY A 3 11.81 -0.03 -36.46
N ARG A 4 11.17 -0.07 -35.30
CA ARG A 4 10.93 0.89 -34.21
C ARG A 4 10.90 0.06 -32.92
N GLY A 5 11.64 0.48 -31.89
CA GLY A 5 11.55 -0.15 -30.57
C GLY A 5 10.11 -0.03 -30.05
N LYS A 6 9.48 -1.17 -29.77
CA LYS A 6 8.12 -1.25 -29.22
C LYS A 6 8.18 -0.67 -27.80
N VAL A 7 7.72 0.57 -27.64
CA VAL A 7 7.63 1.24 -26.34
C VAL A 7 6.68 0.41 -25.49
N ARG A 8 7.22 -0.21 -24.42
CA ARG A 8 6.40 -0.95 -23.46
C ARG A 8 5.47 0.05 -22.77
N PRO A 9 4.16 -0.19 -22.72
CA PRO A 9 3.25 0.71 -22.03
C PRO A 9 3.66 0.76 -20.56
N VAL A 10 4.14 1.92 -20.12
CA VAL A 10 4.38 2.18 -18.70
C VAL A 10 3.01 2.49 -18.09
N PRO A 11 2.52 1.70 -17.13
CA PRO A 11 1.24 1.97 -16.52
C PRO A 11 1.27 3.34 -15.84
N LYS A 12 0.20 4.12 -16.02
CA LYS A 12 0.03 5.44 -15.38
C LYS A 12 -0.22 5.24 -13.87
N GLY A 13 0.44 6.05 -13.05
CA GLY A 13 0.35 6.00 -11.58
C GLY A 13 1.68 5.61 -10.93
N ARG A 14 1.80 5.84 -9.62
CA ARG A 14 2.91 5.24 -8.85
C ARG A 14 2.68 3.74 -8.82
N GLN A 15 3.62 2.97 -9.37
CA GLN A 15 3.61 1.54 -9.14
C GLN A 15 3.75 1.29 -7.64
N VAL A 16 2.85 0.48 -7.09
CA VAL A 16 2.99 0.02 -5.71
C VAL A 16 4.20 -0.90 -5.66
N ASP A 17 5.13 -0.58 -4.76
CA ASP A 17 6.27 -1.43 -4.49
C ASP A 17 5.77 -2.78 -3.95
N PRO A 18 6.12 -3.93 -4.57
CA PRO A 18 5.69 -5.24 -4.10
C PRO A 18 6.09 -5.55 -2.65
N GLN A 19 7.24 -5.04 -2.19
CA GLN A 19 7.67 -5.20 -0.81
C GLN A 19 6.75 -4.40 0.12
N ALA A 20 6.47 -3.13 -0.21
CA ALA A 20 5.57 -2.31 0.59
C ALA A 20 4.16 -2.92 0.62
N GLU A 21 3.67 -3.48 -0.49
CA GLU A 21 2.38 -4.20 -0.51
C GLU A 21 2.35 -5.38 0.45
N GLN A 22 3.40 -6.19 0.47
CA GLN A 22 3.49 -7.33 1.39
C GLN A 22 3.59 -6.88 2.85
N GLU A 23 4.39 -5.85 3.15
CA GLU A 23 4.53 -5.30 4.49
C GLU A 23 3.19 -4.76 5.02
N ILE A 24 2.44 -4.03 4.21
CA ILE A 24 1.13 -3.49 4.57
C ILE A 24 0.10 -4.61 4.76
N ARG A 25 0.09 -5.62 3.89
CA ARG A 25 -0.80 -6.78 4.05
C ARG A 25 -0.56 -7.48 5.38
N SER A 26 0.69 -7.77 5.71
CA SER A 26 1.07 -8.39 6.97
C SER A 26 0.63 -7.54 8.17
N LEU A 27 0.88 -6.22 8.12
CA LEU A 27 0.53 -5.31 9.21
C LEU A 27 -0.98 -5.24 9.46
N LEU A 28 -1.79 -5.20 8.40
CA LEU A 28 -3.26 -5.22 8.53
C LEU A 28 -3.75 -6.57 9.07
N ASP A 29 -3.18 -7.68 8.61
CA ASP A 29 -3.57 -9.00 9.10
C ASP A 29 -3.20 -9.19 10.59
N GLU A 30 -2.05 -8.65 11.02
CA GLU A 30 -1.69 -8.54 12.44
C GLU A 30 -2.69 -7.68 13.23
N ALA A 31 -3.09 -6.52 12.69
CA ALA A 31 -4.07 -5.63 13.32
C ALA A 31 -5.44 -6.30 13.47
N ARG A 32 -5.88 -7.07 12.45
CA ARG A 32 -7.09 -7.88 12.49
C ARG A 32 -7.00 -8.94 13.58
N SER A 33 -5.88 -9.66 13.67
CA SER A 33 -5.68 -10.68 14.70
C SER A 33 -5.67 -10.09 16.11
N ARG A 34 -5.19 -8.85 16.28
CA ARG A 34 -5.10 -8.18 17.58
C ARG A 34 -6.43 -7.62 18.06
N THR A 35 -7.22 -7.06 17.14
CA THR A 35 -8.43 -6.28 17.47
C THR A 35 -9.74 -7.02 17.17
N GLY A 36 -9.69 -8.09 16.39
CA GLY A 36 -10.88 -8.79 15.87
C GLY A 36 -11.69 -7.96 14.86
N THR A 37 -11.22 -6.77 14.49
CA THR A 37 -11.92 -5.85 13.59
C THR A 37 -11.35 -5.94 12.17
N GLU A 38 -12.16 -5.75 11.14
CA GLU A 38 -11.70 -5.67 9.75
C GLU A 38 -10.98 -4.34 9.50
N PRO A 39 -9.64 -4.33 9.32
CA PRO A 39 -8.85 -3.09 9.24
C PRO A 39 -8.94 -2.40 7.87
N ARG A 40 -9.48 -3.08 6.85
CA ARG A 40 -9.66 -2.53 5.49
C ARG A 40 -10.93 -1.68 5.34
N ARG A 41 -11.62 -1.38 6.44
CA ARG A 41 -12.75 -0.45 6.43
C ARG A 41 -12.25 0.99 6.30
N ALA A 42 -12.99 1.81 5.55
CA ALA A 42 -12.59 3.18 5.26
C ALA A 42 -12.53 4.10 6.51
N ASP A 43 -13.30 3.78 7.55
CA ASP A 43 -13.30 4.52 8.81
C ASP A 43 -12.06 4.31 9.67
N LEU A 44 -11.24 3.28 9.39
CA LEU A 44 -10.01 2.98 10.12
C LEU A 44 -8.74 3.55 9.46
N LEU A 45 -8.90 4.49 8.51
CA LEU A 45 -7.77 5.05 7.79
C LEU A 45 -6.78 5.74 8.72
N ILE A 46 -7.25 6.54 9.68
CA ILE A 46 -6.39 7.31 10.58
C ILE A 46 -5.59 6.36 11.48
N GLU A 47 -6.24 5.30 11.94
CA GLU A 47 -5.70 4.24 12.77
C GLU A 47 -4.63 3.46 12.02
N ASN A 48 -4.87 3.10 10.76
CA ASN A 48 -3.88 2.45 9.92
C ASN A 48 -2.68 3.36 9.65
N LEU A 49 -2.88 4.67 9.47
CA LEU A 49 -1.78 5.64 9.34
C LEU A 49 -0.94 5.70 10.62
N HIS A 50 -1.57 5.68 11.80
CA HIS A 50 -0.86 5.60 13.07
C HIS A 50 -0.06 4.29 13.21
N LEU A 51 -0.66 3.13 12.85
CA LEU A 51 0.03 1.84 12.87
C LEU A 51 1.26 1.82 11.95
N LEU A 52 1.16 2.43 10.76
CA LEU A 52 2.31 2.57 9.84
C LEU A 52 3.41 3.43 10.48
N GLN A 53 3.05 4.59 11.04
CA GLN A 53 4.03 5.47 11.67
C GLN A 53 4.70 4.80 12.87
N ASP A 54 3.96 4.07 13.69
CA ASP A 54 4.51 3.35 14.85
C ASP A 54 5.45 2.20 14.41
N ARG A 55 5.11 1.51 13.31
CA ARG A 55 5.92 0.38 12.79
C ARG A 55 7.19 0.83 12.09
N PHE A 56 7.12 1.89 11.29
CA PHE A 56 8.20 2.32 10.39
C PHE A 56 8.89 3.62 10.80
N GLY A 57 8.37 4.31 11.83
CA GLY A 57 8.86 5.61 12.30
C GLY A 57 8.56 6.78 11.36
N HIS A 58 7.94 6.54 10.20
CA HIS A 58 7.58 7.55 9.21
C HIS A 58 6.52 7.01 8.23
N LEU A 59 5.89 7.91 7.48
CA LEU A 59 4.96 7.56 6.40
C LEU A 59 5.66 7.70 5.04
N SER A 60 6.21 6.59 4.54
CA SER A 60 6.83 6.58 3.21
C SER A 60 5.76 6.62 2.11
N ALA A 61 6.09 7.23 0.96
CA ALA A 61 5.18 7.26 -0.18
C ALA A 61 4.84 5.85 -0.71
N ALA A 62 5.75 4.88 -0.57
CA ALA A 62 5.54 3.50 -0.96
C ALA A 62 4.49 2.83 -0.06
N HIS A 63 4.61 3.00 1.27
CA HIS A 63 3.65 2.46 2.24
C HIS A 63 2.27 3.09 2.10
N LEU A 64 2.20 4.40 1.86
CA LEU A 64 0.93 5.09 1.61
C LEU A 64 0.23 4.59 0.35
N ALA A 65 0.98 4.38 -0.74
CA ALA A 65 0.43 3.83 -1.98
C ALA A 65 -0.06 2.39 -1.80
N ALA A 66 0.71 1.56 -1.08
CA ALA A 66 0.32 0.21 -0.74
C ALA A 66 -0.94 0.16 0.14
N LEU A 67 -1.03 1.02 1.16
CA LEU A 67 -2.21 1.16 2.01
C LEU A 67 -3.45 1.58 1.22
N ALA A 68 -3.32 2.58 0.34
CA ALA A 68 -4.42 3.03 -0.50
C ALA A 68 -4.92 1.92 -1.43
N LYS A 69 -4.02 1.12 -2.01
CA LYS A 69 -4.39 -0.05 -2.84
C LYS A 69 -5.12 -1.12 -2.00
N GLU A 70 -4.61 -1.46 -0.84
CA GLU A 70 -5.16 -2.52 0.01
C GLU A 70 -6.52 -2.13 0.61
N MET A 71 -6.74 -0.83 0.88
CA MET A 71 -8.03 -0.26 1.32
C MET A 71 -8.96 0.15 0.17
N ARG A 72 -8.55 -0.04 -1.10
CA ARG A 72 -9.30 0.33 -2.31
C ARG A 72 -9.70 1.82 -2.38
N LEU A 73 -8.77 2.70 -2.01
CA LEU A 73 -8.94 4.16 -2.03
C LEU A 73 -8.37 4.82 -3.30
N ALA A 74 -7.66 4.07 -4.16
CA ALA A 74 -6.93 4.55 -5.33
C ALA A 74 -7.26 3.75 -6.60
#